data_AF-A0A9W8S054-F1
#
_entry.id   AF-A0A9W8S054-F1
#
_cell.length_a   1.000
_cell.length_b   1.000
_cell.length_c   1.000
_cell.angle_alpha   90.00
_cell.angle_beta   90.00
_cell.angle_gamma   90.00
#
_symmetry.space_group_name_H-M   'P 1'
#
loop_
_entity.id
_entity.type
_entity.pdbx_description
1 polymer ?
#
loop_
_entity_poly.entity_id
_entity_poly.type
_entity_poly.pdbx_seq_one_letter_code
_entity_poly.pdbx_strand_id
1 'polypeptide(L)'
;MTAFKFLTVALAAFANLANATPTNLSKRQDSNLPFPLAHFTNTVASVQNTYCGASANKPGVKFGDQTLLYALGDGDKVQRTNIYHSKSLGIIVAYQGTNLSSLMSIAQDVEAISTVPDPRLGLPAGSLVFAGWQLAWFNSWNAVKEGLTKAIAKYPNEKVIVTGHSQGAAIALLGALSI
;
A
#
# COMPACT_ATOMS: atom_id res chain seq x y z
N MET A 1 25.69 -1.19 21.06
CA MET A 1 24.94 -2.26 20.33
C MET A 1 24.22 -1.69 19.09
N THR A 2 24.93 -0.92 18.26
CA THR A 2 24.33 -0.12 17.18
C THR A 2 24.88 -0.46 15.79
N ALA A 3 25.99 -1.19 15.71
CA ALA A 3 26.61 -1.58 14.43
C ALA A 3 26.04 -2.88 13.83
N PHE A 4 25.43 -3.76 14.64
CA PHE A 4 25.01 -5.09 14.19
C PHE A 4 23.68 -5.11 13.43
N LYS A 5 22.87 -4.05 13.50
CA LYS A 5 21.54 -3.97 12.87
C LYS A 5 21.57 -3.48 11.42
N PHE A 6 22.63 -2.79 10.99
CA PHE A 6 22.81 -2.39 9.59
C PHE A 6 23.35 -3.53 8.72
N LEU A 7 23.97 -4.54 9.33
CA LEU A 7 24.65 -5.62 8.59
C LEU A 7 23.67 -6.65 8.00
N THR A 8 22.50 -6.85 8.61
CA THR A 8 21.52 -7.86 8.19
C THR A 8 20.68 -7.46 6.97
N VAL A 9 20.33 -6.18 6.81
CA VAL A 9 19.61 -5.69 5.61
C VAL A 9 20.53 -5.72 4.38
N ALA A 10 21.82 -5.43 4.57
CA ALA A 10 22.81 -5.57 3.52
C ALA A 10 22.90 -7.04 3.05
N LEU A 11 23.06 -8.00 3.96
CA LEU A 11 23.30 -9.40 3.59
C LEU A 11 22.17 -10.04 2.77
N ALA A 12 20.90 -9.69 3.03
CA ALA A 12 19.77 -10.21 2.24
C ALA A 12 19.73 -9.64 0.80
N ALA A 13 20.24 -8.43 0.59
CA ALA A 13 20.38 -7.85 -0.75
C ALA A 13 21.55 -8.46 -1.54
N PHE A 14 22.62 -8.92 -0.86
CA PHE A 14 23.79 -9.51 -1.52
C PHE A 14 23.63 -11.00 -1.87
N ALA A 15 22.69 -11.73 -1.25
CA ALA A 15 22.50 -13.16 -1.50
C ALA A 15 21.93 -13.50 -2.90
N ASN A 16 21.39 -12.52 -3.63
CA ASN A 16 20.81 -12.71 -4.96
C ASN A 16 21.69 -12.21 -6.13
N LEU A 17 22.90 -11.72 -5.86
CA LEU A 17 23.77 -11.18 -6.92
C LEU A 17 24.32 -12.25 -7.88
N ALA A 18 24.36 -13.52 -7.47
CA ALA A 18 24.92 -14.59 -8.29
C ALA A 18 24.06 -14.93 -9.53
N ASN A 19 22.78 -14.51 -9.56
CA ASN A 19 21.85 -14.76 -10.68
C ASN A 19 21.27 -13.47 -11.29
N ALA A 20 21.75 -12.29 -10.88
CA ALA A 20 21.27 -11.04 -11.45
C ALA A 20 21.95 -10.78 -12.80
N THR A 21 21.33 -11.22 -13.90
CA THR A 21 21.69 -10.72 -15.23
C THR A 21 21.52 -9.20 -15.24
N PRO A 22 22.53 -8.40 -15.63
CA PRO A 22 22.41 -6.96 -15.67
C PRO A 22 21.26 -6.54 -16.59
N THR A 23 20.18 -6.02 -16.01
CA THR A 23 19.10 -5.44 -16.81
C THR A 23 19.63 -4.19 -17.49
N ASN A 24 19.63 -4.18 -18.83
CA ASN A 24 20.01 -3.01 -19.58
C ASN A 24 19.00 -1.87 -19.32
N LEU A 25 19.40 -0.89 -18.51
CA LEU A 25 18.55 0.24 -18.09
C LEU A 25 18.14 1.16 -19.26
N SER A 26 18.80 1.07 -20.41
CA SER A 26 18.46 1.85 -21.61
C SER A 26 17.36 1.19 -22.46
N LYS A 27 17.06 -0.09 -22.23
CA LYS A 27 16.02 -0.81 -22.95
C LYS A 27 14.85 -1.01 -22.00
N ARG A 28 13.73 -0.32 -22.26
CA ARG A 28 12.47 -0.57 -21.54
C ARG A 28 12.21 -2.08 -21.62
N GLN A 29 11.90 -2.70 -20.48
CA GLN A 29 11.35 -4.04 -20.46
C GLN A 29 10.18 -4.06 -21.45
N ASP A 30 10.14 -5.08 -22.32
CA ASP A 30 9.26 -5.15 -23.49
C ASP A 30 7.90 -4.46 -23.26
N SER A 31 7.47 -3.62 -24.20
CA SER A 31 6.13 -3.00 -24.18
C SER A 31 5.01 -4.04 -24.11
N ASN A 32 5.28 -5.30 -24.44
CA ASN A 32 4.41 -6.45 -24.20
C ASN A 32 4.43 -6.88 -22.72
N LEU A 33 3.93 -6.02 -21.84
CA LEU A 33 3.69 -6.42 -20.45
C LEU A 33 2.57 -7.48 -20.42
N PRO A 34 2.68 -8.52 -19.56
CA PRO A 34 1.62 -9.53 -19.41
C PRO A 34 0.36 -8.98 -18.70
N PHE A 35 0.29 -7.67 -18.50
CA PHE A 35 -0.80 -6.96 -17.86
C PHE A 35 -1.04 -5.60 -18.54
N PRO A 36 -2.29 -5.11 -18.52
CA PRO A 36 -2.63 -3.82 -19.12
C PRO A 36 -2.00 -2.68 -18.31
N LEU A 37 -1.04 -1.97 -18.92
CA LEU A 37 -0.35 -0.83 -18.30
C LEU A 37 -1.32 0.24 -17.77
N ALA A 38 -2.46 0.43 -18.46
CA ALA A 38 -3.49 1.40 -18.07
C ALA A 38 -4.05 1.13 -16.65
N HIS A 39 -4.14 -0.14 -16.22
CA HIS A 39 -4.61 -0.46 -14.87
C HIS A 39 -3.62 0.06 -13.80
N PHE A 40 -2.32 -0.03 -14.07
CA PHE A 40 -1.29 0.52 -13.19
C PHE A 40 -1.26 2.05 -13.24
N THR A 41 -1.32 2.66 -14.44
CA THR A 41 -1.28 4.12 -14.57
C THR A 41 -2.46 4.79 -13.85
N ASN A 42 -3.66 4.19 -13.91
CA ASN A 42 -4.83 4.76 -13.25
C ASN A 42 -4.77 4.64 -11.72
N THR A 43 -4.22 3.56 -11.15
CA THR A 43 -4.06 3.42 -9.70
C THR A 43 -2.93 4.30 -9.14
N VAL A 44 -1.95 4.69 -9.97
CA VAL A 44 -0.89 5.66 -9.59
C VAL A 44 -1.48 7.01 -9.20
N ALA A 45 -2.50 7.50 -9.92
CA ALA A 45 -3.15 8.76 -9.56
C ALA A 45 -3.86 8.66 -8.19
N SER A 46 -4.54 7.54 -7.92
CA SER A 46 -5.24 7.29 -6.66
C SER A 46 -4.29 7.30 -5.47
N VAL A 47 -3.14 6.62 -5.59
CA VAL A 47 -2.15 6.55 -4.51
C VAL A 47 -1.40 7.87 -4.36
N GLN A 48 -1.06 8.57 -5.44
CA GLN A 48 -0.39 9.86 -5.35
C GLN A 48 -1.26 10.88 -4.59
N ASN A 49 -2.58 10.85 -4.78
CA ASN A 49 -3.49 11.76 -4.09
C ASN A 49 -3.46 11.61 -2.56
N THR A 50 -3.09 10.44 -2.04
CA THR A 50 -2.94 10.21 -0.59
C THR A 50 -1.84 11.10 0.04
N TYR A 51 -0.91 11.62 -0.77
CA TYR A 51 0.12 12.56 -0.33
C TYR A 51 -0.30 14.03 -0.45
N CYS A 52 -1.41 14.33 -1.13
CA CYS A 52 -1.85 15.70 -1.36
C CYS A 52 -2.44 16.36 -0.10
N GLY A 53 -2.63 17.68 -0.15
CA GLY A 53 -3.22 18.45 0.94
C GLY A 53 -4.70 18.12 1.20
N ALA A 54 -5.25 18.68 2.28
CA ALA A 54 -6.62 18.39 2.75
C ALA A 54 -7.71 18.66 1.69
N SER A 55 -7.50 19.63 0.78
CA SER A 55 -8.45 19.94 -0.29
C SER A 55 -8.60 18.80 -1.31
N ALA A 56 -7.54 18.04 -1.56
CA ALA A 56 -7.52 16.91 -2.48
C ALA A 56 -7.93 15.58 -1.82
N ASN A 57 -7.88 15.52 -0.48
CA ASN A 57 -8.29 14.38 0.34
C ASN A 57 -9.69 14.56 0.95
N LYS A 58 -10.62 15.10 0.16
CA LYS A 58 -12.02 15.32 0.56
C LYS A 58 -12.97 14.46 -0.27
N PRO A 59 -13.88 13.68 0.35
CA PRO A 59 -14.92 12.96 -0.37
C PRO A 59 -15.70 13.84 -1.36
N GLY A 60 -15.92 13.31 -2.56
CA GLY A 60 -16.53 14.01 -3.69
C GLY A 60 -15.53 14.59 -4.70
N VAL A 61 -14.25 14.73 -4.34
CA VAL A 61 -13.19 15.12 -5.28
C VAL A 61 -13.09 14.10 -6.41
N LYS A 62 -12.89 14.59 -7.64
CA LYS A 62 -12.78 13.78 -8.86
C LYS A 62 -11.46 14.05 -9.57
N PHE A 63 -10.87 12.99 -10.12
CA PHE A 63 -9.76 13.08 -11.06
C PHE A 63 -9.82 11.90 -12.04
N GLY A 64 -9.68 12.19 -13.34
CA GLY A 64 -9.96 11.20 -14.38
C GLY A 64 -11.38 10.66 -14.25
N ASP A 65 -11.52 9.34 -14.20
CA ASP A 65 -12.79 8.65 -14.03
C ASP A 65 -13.10 8.27 -12.58
N GLN A 66 -12.30 8.76 -11.63
CA GLN A 66 -12.35 8.36 -10.22
C GLN A 66 -13.05 9.42 -9.37
N THR A 67 -13.84 8.98 -8.40
CA THR A 67 -14.47 9.82 -7.37
C THR A 67 -14.05 9.33 -5.99
N LEU A 68 -13.48 10.21 -5.18
CA LEU A 68 -13.13 9.92 -3.78
C LEU A 68 -14.41 9.73 -2.96
N LEU A 69 -14.58 8.56 -2.37
CA LEU A 69 -15.74 8.21 -1.53
C LEU A 69 -15.45 8.39 -0.04
N TYR A 70 -14.22 8.07 0.36
CA TYR A 70 -13.80 8.05 1.76
C TYR A 70 -12.33 8.40 1.88
N ALA A 71 -11.97 9.16 2.90
CA ALA A 71 -10.60 9.52 3.23
C ALA A 71 -10.38 9.35 4.74
N LEU A 72 -9.23 8.80 5.10
CA LEU A 72 -8.80 8.52 6.48
C LEU A 72 -7.36 9.01 6.66
N GLY A 73 -6.98 9.26 7.92
CA GLY A 73 -5.60 9.41 8.32
C GLY A 73 -5.06 10.84 8.16
N ASP A 74 -3.94 11.08 8.81
CA ASP A 74 -3.23 12.36 8.80
C ASP A 74 -1.87 12.26 8.08
N GLY A 75 -1.40 11.03 7.78
CA GLY A 75 -0.09 10.76 7.22
C GLY A 75 1.03 10.81 8.26
N ASP A 76 0.70 10.69 9.54
CA ASP A 76 1.65 10.62 10.65
C ASP A 76 1.37 9.41 11.55
N LYS A 77 0.31 9.46 12.36
CA LYS A 77 -0.08 8.33 13.24
C LYS A 77 -0.80 7.23 12.47
N VAL A 78 -1.59 7.64 11.47
CA VAL A 78 -2.31 6.75 10.57
C VAL A 78 -2.06 7.24 9.17
N GLN A 79 -1.50 6.37 8.33
CA GLN A 79 -1.25 6.70 6.94
C GLN A 79 -2.55 7.06 6.23
N ARG A 80 -2.50 8.08 5.36
CA ARG A 80 -3.70 8.44 4.63
C ARG A 80 -4.18 7.28 3.80
N THR A 81 -5.46 6.98 3.89
CA THR A 81 -6.08 5.90 3.12
C THR A 81 -7.32 6.44 2.45
N ASN A 82 -7.38 6.30 1.13
CA ASN A 82 -8.47 6.80 0.32
C ASN A 82 -9.19 5.64 -0.36
N ILE A 83 -10.52 5.72 -0.42
CA ILE A 83 -11.35 4.77 -1.16
C ILE A 83 -12.05 5.53 -2.29
N TYR A 84 -11.84 5.08 -3.51
CA TYR A 84 -12.41 5.65 -4.73
C TYR A 84 -13.41 4.71 -5.37
N HIS A 85 -14.31 5.28 -6.15
CA HIS A 85 -15.00 4.59 -7.25
C HIS A 85 -14.41 5.06 -8.57
N SER A 86 -13.97 4.15 -9.42
CA SER A 86 -13.49 4.39 -10.78
C SER A 86 -14.41 3.69 -11.76
N LYS A 87 -14.87 4.41 -12.79
CA LYS A 87 -15.75 3.81 -13.81
C LYS A 87 -15.08 2.65 -14.57
N SER A 88 -13.77 2.68 -14.74
CA SER A 88 -13.01 1.65 -15.48
C SER A 88 -12.46 0.53 -14.60
N LEU A 89 -12.23 0.81 -13.30
CA LEU A 89 -11.49 -0.11 -12.42
C LEU A 89 -12.32 -0.65 -11.24
N GLY A 90 -13.46 -0.05 -10.94
CA GLY A 90 -14.28 -0.40 -9.79
C GLY A 90 -13.87 0.37 -8.52
N ILE A 91 -13.90 -0.30 -7.37
CA ILE A 91 -13.53 0.29 -6.09
C ILE A 91 -12.01 0.22 -5.91
N ILE A 92 -11.37 1.34 -5.59
CA ILE A 92 -9.92 1.40 -5.36
C ILE A 92 -9.63 1.83 -3.92
N VAL A 93 -8.90 1.03 -3.16
CA VAL A 93 -8.37 1.38 -1.83
C VAL A 93 -6.89 1.73 -1.99
N ALA A 94 -6.54 2.99 -1.73
CA ALA A 94 -5.19 3.52 -1.92
C ALA A 94 -4.55 3.93 -0.59
N TYR A 95 -3.39 3.37 -0.28
CA TYR A 95 -2.64 3.63 0.95
C TYR A 95 -1.43 4.53 0.71
N GLN A 96 -1.34 5.60 1.50
CA GLN A 96 -0.16 6.43 1.59
C GLN A 96 1.01 5.62 2.18
N GLY A 97 2.21 5.87 1.67
CA GLY A 97 3.44 5.44 2.33
C GLY A 97 4.03 6.49 3.25
N THR A 98 5.26 6.22 3.68
CA THR A 98 5.97 6.95 4.74
C THR A 98 5.97 8.45 4.53
N ASN A 99 5.62 9.19 5.58
CA ASN A 99 5.97 10.59 5.68
C ASN A 99 7.41 10.68 6.19
N LEU A 100 8.35 11.03 5.31
CA LEU A 100 9.79 11.08 5.63
C LEU A 100 10.16 12.15 6.68
N SER A 101 9.22 13.01 7.09
CA SER A 101 9.40 13.93 8.21
C SER A 101 8.90 13.38 9.56
N SER A 102 8.21 12.23 9.56
CA SER A 102 7.71 11.57 10.77
C SER A 102 8.64 10.45 11.23
N LEU A 103 9.23 10.61 12.43
CA LEU A 103 10.07 9.60 13.07
C LEU A 103 9.31 8.30 13.36
N MET A 104 8.00 8.37 13.64
CA MET A 104 7.15 7.19 13.85
C MET A 104 6.90 6.44 12.55
N SER A 105 6.63 7.17 11.47
CA SER A 105 6.45 6.58 10.14
C SER A 105 7.74 5.90 9.67
N ILE A 106 8.91 6.48 9.95
CA ILE A 106 10.23 5.90 9.69
C ILE A 106 10.49 4.69 10.60
N ALA A 107 10.16 4.77 11.89
CA ALA A 107 10.36 3.65 12.81
C ALA A 107 9.55 2.41 12.39
N GLN A 108 8.29 2.59 11.95
CA GLN A 108 7.47 1.52 11.38
C GLN A 108 8.04 0.94 10.08
N ASP A 109 8.80 1.74 9.32
CA ASP A 109 9.48 1.29 8.09
C ASP A 109 10.79 0.55 8.38
N VAL A 110 11.48 0.91 9.47
CA VAL A 110 12.78 0.36 9.86
C VAL A 110 12.63 -0.84 10.82
N GLU A 111 11.48 -1.01 11.47
CA GLU A 111 11.18 -2.14 12.34
C GLU A 111 10.82 -3.41 11.53
N ALA A 112 11.83 -3.96 10.87
CA ALA A 112 11.78 -5.25 10.14
C ALA A 112 11.80 -6.47 11.09
N ILE A 113 11.29 -6.33 12.32
CA ILE A 113 11.15 -7.45 13.25
C ILE A 113 10.00 -8.32 12.76
N SER A 114 10.29 -9.59 12.53
CA SER A 114 9.28 -10.57 12.15
C SER A 114 8.40 -10.91 13.34
N THR A 115 7.09 -10.93 13.15
CA THR A 115 6.09 -11.28 14.17
C THR A 115 5.02 -12.20 13.59
N VAL A 116 4.27 -12.85 14.47
CA VAL A 116 3.13 -13.67 14.11
C VAL A 116 2.03 -12.77 13.51
N PRO A 117 1.44 -13.17 12.36
CA PRO A 117 0.41 -12.37 11.72
C PRO A 117 -0.88 -12.30 12.56
N ASP A 118 -1.58 -11.17 12.49
CA ASP A 118 -2.93 -11.05 13.04
C ASP A 118 -3.85 -12.08 12.35
N PRO A 119 -4.72 -12.80 13.09
CA PRO A 119 -5.60 -13.81 12.51
C PRO A 119 -6.47 -13.32 11.35
N ARG A 120 -6.78 -12.01 11.28
CA ARG A 120 -7.51 -11.38 10.17
C ARG A 120 -6.80 -11.43 8.82
N LEU A 121 -5.50 -11.74 8.79
CA LEU A 121 -4.73 -11.89 7.56
C LEU A 121 -4.88 -13.28 6.92
N GLY A 122 -5.45 -14.26 7.64
CA GLY A 122 -5.74 -15.60 7.09
C GLY A 122 -4.50 -16.40 6.65
N LEU A 123 -3.32 -16.08 7.19
CA LEU A 123 -2.06 -16.70 6.78
C LEU A 123 -1.85 -18.08 7.45
N PRO A 124 -1.19 -19.03 6.77
CA PRO A 124 -0.85 -20.34 7.34
C PRO A 124 0.00 -20.24 8.61
N ALA A 125 -0.12 -21.24 9.48
CA ALA A 125 0.73 -21.36 10.67
C ALA A 125 2.23 -21.34 10.30
N GLY A 126 3.02 -20.62 11.10
CA GLY A 126 4.45 -20.43 10.85
C GLY A 126 4.79 -19.27 9.90
N SER A 127 3.80 -18.62 9.28
CA SER A 127 4.00 -17.38 8.53
C SER A 127 4.47 -16.27 9.46
N LEU A 128 5.29 -15.36 8.95
CA LEU A 128 5.75 -14.17 9.64
C LEU A 128 5.56 -12.93 8.77
N VAL A 129 5.26 -11.81 9.41
CA VAL A 129 5.14 -10.48 8.78
C VAL A 129 5.98 -9.46 9.55
N PHE A 130 6.33 -8.33 8.94
CA PHE A 130 7.04 -7.26 9.66
C PHE A 130 6.09 -6.54 10.62
N ALA A 131 6.51 -6.45 11.88
CA ALA A 131 5.71 -5.90 12.97
C ALA A 131 5.26 -4.46 12.70
N GLY A 132 6.14 -3.61 12.18
CA GLY A 132 5.82 -2.21 11.87
C GLY A 132 4.72 -2.08 10.81
N TRP A 133 4.82 -2.85 9.72
CA TRP A 133 3.81 -2.84 8.65
C TRP A 133 2.48 -3.44 9.10
N GLN A 134 2.50 -4.52 9.88
CA GLN A 134 1.29 -5.07 10.47
C GLN A 134 0.62 -4.09 11.42
N LEU A 135 1.39 -3.38 12.27
CA LEU A 135 0.85 -2.39 13.18
C LEU A 135 0.20 -1.23 12.43
N ALA A 136 0.85 -0.71 11.38
CA ALA A 136 0.30 0.35 10.55
C ALA A 136 -1.00 -0.08 9.85
N TRP A 137 -1.04 -1.29 9.29
CA TRP A 137 -2.26 -1.88 8.76
C TRP A 137 -3.34 -2.01 9.84
N PHE A 138 -3.02 -2.60 10.99
CA PHE A 138 -3.95 -2.84 12.09
C PHE A 138 -4.62 -1.55 12.58
N ASN A 139 -3.83 -0.49 12.73
CA ASN A 139 -4.31 0.82 13.23
C ASN A 139 -5.32 1.48 12.28
N SER A 140 -5.27 1.18 10.98
CA SER A 140 -6.20 1.73 10.00
C SER A 140 -7.35 0.78 9.64
N TRP A 141 -7.17 -0.53 9.85
CA TRP A 141 -7.99 -1.57 9.23
C TRP A 141 -9.49 -1.45 9.52
N ASN A 142 -9.89 -1.21 10.78
CA ASN A 142 -11.31 -1.14 11.12
C ASN A 142 -12.04 0.00 10.38
N ALA A 143 -11.40 1.17 10.32
CA ALA A 143 -11.96 2.34 9.62
C ALA A 143 -11.99 2.13 8.11
N VAL A 144 -10.94 1.53 7.54
CA VAL A 144 -10.89 1.16 6.12
C VAL A 144 -11.98 0.13 5.79
N LYS A 145 -12.15 -0.90 6.61
CA LYS A 145 -13.19 -1.92 6.44
C LYS A 145 -14.58 -1.31 6.44
N GLU A 146 -14.85 -0.37 7.34
CA GLU A 146 -16.13 0.34 7.38
C GLU A 146 -16.36 1.18 6.10
N GLY A 147 -15.35 1.97 5.69
CA GLY A 147 -15.41 2.76 4.46
C GLY A 147 -15.60 1.90 3.21
N LEU A 148 -14.90 0.76 3.13
CA LEU A 148 -14.98 -0.19 2.04
C LEU A 148 -16.35 -0.88 2.00
N THR A 149 -16.90 -1.27 3.16
CA THR A 149 -18.24 -1.85 3.26
C THR A 149 -19.29 -0.88 2.70
N LYS A 150 -19.18 0.42 3.03
CA LYS A 150 -20.06 1.46 2.47
C LYS A 150 -19.88 1.62 0.95
N ALA A 151 -18.65 1.54 0.46
CA ALA A 151 -18.38 1.61 -0.98
C ALA A 151 -18.97 0.41 -1.74
N ILE A 152 -18.78 -0.82 -1.23
CA ILE A 152 -19.34 -2.05 -1.81
C ILE A 152 -20.87 -2.02 -1.80
N ALA A 153 -21.48 -1.57 -0.70
CA ALA A 153 -22.93 -1.42 -0.63
C ALA A 153 -23.47 -0.42 -1.68
N LYS A 154 -22.70 0.63 -1.99
CA LYS A 154 -23.07 1.62 -3.00
C LYS A 154 -22.81 1.15 -4.44
N TYR A 155 -21.78 0.33 -4.65
CA TYR A 155 -21.35 -0.18 -5.96
C TYR A 155 -21.24 -1.72 -5.91
N PRO A 156 -22.39 -2.43 -5.85
CA PRO A 156 -22.39 -3.88 -5.72
C PRO A 156 -21.80 -4.55 -6.96
N ASN A 157 -21.11 -5.68 -6.76
CA ASN A 157 -20.48 -6.50 -7.80
C ASN A 157 -19.29 -5.88 -8.54
N GLU A 158 -18.81 -4.71 -8.10
CA GLU A 158 -17.58 -4.15 -8.64
C GLU A 158 -16.33 -4.79 -8.04
N LYS A 159 -15.25 -4.79 -8.83
CA LYS A 159 -13.94 -5.27 -8.39
C LYS A 159 -13.41 -4.32 -7.32
N VAL A 160 -12.71 -4.89 -6.34
CA VAL A 160 -11.92 -4.12 -5.37
C VAL A 160 -10.45 -4.25 -5.74
N ILE A 161 -9.80 -3.11 -5.93
CA ILE A 161 -8.37 -3.00 -6.19
C ILE A 161 -7.73 -2.34 -4.98
N VAL A 162 -6.67 -2.95 -4.46
CA VAL A 162 -5.87 -2.38 -3.37
C VAL A 162 -4.53 -1.94 -3.94
N THR A 163 -4.14 -0.71 -3.66
CA THR A 163 -2.89 -0.12 -4.14
C THR A 163 -2.20 0.68 -3.04
N GLY A 164 -0.89 0.83 -3.15
CA GLY A 164 -0.09 1.58 -2.21
C GLY A 164 1.30 1.85 -2.76
N HIS A 165 1.98 2.83 -2.16
CA HIS A 165 3.33 3.24 -2.54
C HIS A 165 4.23 3.26 -1.31
N SER A 166 5.51 2.88 -1.47
CA SER A 166 6.47 2.77 -0.37
C SER A 166 5.93 1.88 0.77
N GLN A 167 5.99 2.28 2.04
CA GLN A 167 5.32 1.59 3.16
C GLN A 167 3.85 1.28 2.90
N GLY A 168 3.15 2.16 2.18
CA GLY A 168 1.75 1.97 1.79
C GLY A 168 1.55 0.75 0.89
N ALA A 169 2.57 0.33 0.13
CA ALA A 169 2.51 -0.90 -0.66
C ALA A 169 2.49 -2.16 0.24
N ALA A 170 3.24 -2.15 1.34
CA ALA A 170 3.20 -3.22 2.33
C ALA A 170 1.85 -3.26 3.07
N ILE A 171 1.33 -2.09 3.46
CA ILE A 171 -0.01 -1.98 4.06
C ILE A 171 -1.09 -2.45 3.07
N ALA A 172 -0.98 -2.08 1.79
CA ALA A 172 -1.89 -2.50 0.73
C ALA A 172 -1.87 -4.02 0.54
N LEU A 173 -0.71 -4.67 0.61
CA LEU A 173 -0.60 -6.13 0.54
C LEU A 173 -1.35 -6.81 1.70
N LEU A 174 -1.15 -6.34 2.93
CA LEU A 174 -1.88 -6.85 4.10
C LEU A 174 -3.38 -6.55 4.01
N GLY A 175 -3.75 -5.36 3.54
CA GLY A 175 -5.14 -4.97 3.28
C GLY A 175 -5.82 -5.88 2.26
N ALA A 176 -5.13 -6.22 1.17
CA ALA A 176 -5.66 -7.11 0.15
C ALA A 176 -5.91 -8.54 0.66
N LEU A 177 -5.12 -9.04 1.62
CA LEU A 177 -5.35 -10.34 2.25
C LEU A 177 -6.57 -10.36 3.17
N SER A 178 -6.96 -9.20 3.72
CA SER A 178 -8.06 -9.08 4.68
C SER A 178 -9.41 -8.68 4.08
N ILE A 179 -9.45 -8.38 2.78
CA ILE A 179 -10.67 -8.11 2.01
C ILE A 179 -11.21 -9.43 1.47
#